data_AF-A0A8K0U4F0-F1
#
_entry.id   AF-A0A8K0U4F0-F1
#
_cell.length_a   1.000
_cell.length_b   1.000
_cell.length_c   1.000
_cell.angle_alpha   90.00
_cell.angle_beta   90.00
_cell.angle_gamma   90.00
#
_symmetry.space_group_name_H-M   'P 1'
#
loop_
_entity.id
_entity.type
_entity.pdbx_description
1 polymer ?
#
loop_
_entity_poly.entity_id
_entity_poly.type
_entity_poly.pdbx_seq_one_letter_code
_entity_poly.pdbx_strand_id
1 'polypeptide(L)'
;MTQYYYPAGPGPYSPLRQNVGYRADVPTAVHNLIRAMKSMQETLRLWSINQATPERVSDCYMQFGVEFNTIVRAFEGYDIPTNDLHTIPAGLRSSLENCLGEDPSPYALSLYMPEIRQLLYELLQGLRSKQHAWRRASGRPPMVLPYQLD
;
A
#
# COMPACT_ATOMS: atom_id res chain seq x y z
N MET A 1 -11.85 -69.84 7.04
CA MET A 1 -11.84 -69.08 5.78
C MET A 1 -13.04 -68.15 5.76
N THR A 2 -12.86 -66.92 6.25
CA THR A 2 -13.76 -65.81 5.91
C THR A 2 -12.95 -64.52 6.05
N GLN A 3 -12.52 -64.01 4.91
CA GLN A 3 -11.87 -62.72 4.76
C GLN A 3 -12.97 -61.65 4.96
N TYR A 4 -12.83 -60.79 5.97
CA TYR A 4 -13.62 -59.55 6.05
C TYR A 4 -12.72 -58.37 5.70
N TYR A 5 -13.08 -57.74 4.59
CA TYR A 5 -12.47 -56.58 3.97
C TYR A 5 -12.81 -55.34 4.83
N TYR A 6 -11.80 -54.67 5.39
CA TYR A 6 -11.98 -53.35 5.99
C TYR A 6 -11.99 -52.29 4.88
N PRO A 7 -12.99 -51.37 4.81
CA PRO A 7 -12.92 -50.24 3.90
C PRO A 7 -11.81 -49.29 4.36
N ALA A 8 -10.99 -48.87 3.39
CA ALA A 8 -9.85 -47.98 3.57
C ALA A 8 -10.22 -46.73 4.39
N GLY A 9 -9.54 -46.54 5.53
CA GLY A 9 -9.59 -45.29 6.26
C GLY A 9 -8.99 -44.16 5.41
N PRO A 10 -9.48 -42.92 5.55
CA PRO A 10 -8.82 -41.78 4.93
C PRO A 10 -7.54 -41.47 5.71
N GLY A 11 -6.40 -41.62 5.06
CA GLY A 11 -5.14 -41.01 5.50
C GLY A 11 -4.26 -40.72 4.29
N PRO A 12 -3.20 -39.91 4.43
CA PRO A 12 -3.07 -38.70 5.23
C PRO A 12 -2.74 -37.50 4.30
N TYR A 13 -2.86 -36.27 4.78
CA TYR A 13 -2.39 -35.04 4.09
C TYR A 13 -2.94 -34.79 2.67
N SER A 14 -4.05 -34.07 2.59
CA SER A 14 -4.28 -33.18 1.45
C SER A 14 -3.31 -31.98 1.58
N PRO A 15 -2.34 -31.77 0.68
CA PRO A 15 -1.56 -30.55 0.71
C PRO A 15 -2.40 -29.41 0.15
N LEU A 16 -2.56 -28.37 0.97
CA LEU A 16 -2.68 -26.96 0.57
C LEU A 16 -3.62 -26.68 -0.63
N ARG A 17 -4.90 -26.47 -0.32
CA ARG A 17 -5.60 -25.33 -0.89
C ARG A 17 -5.80 -24.23 0.16
N GLN A 18 -4.69 -23.79 0.76
CA GLN A 18 -4.61 -22.41 1.24
C GLN A 18 -4.35 -21.51 0.04
N ASN A 19 -5.40 -21.28 -0.75
CA ASN A 19 -5.48 -20.05 -1.51
C ASN A 19 -6.94 -19.64 -1.64
N VAL A 20 -7.61 -19.55 -0.48
CA VAL A 20 -8.54 -18.43 -0.30
C VAL A 20 -7.65 -17.21 -0.19
N GLY A 21 -7.09 -16.80 -1.32
CA GLY A 21 -6.35 -15.58 -1.44
C GLY A 21 -7.28 -14.53 -0.90
N TYR A 22 -6.90 -13.91 0.21
CA TYR A 22 -7.55 -12.71 0.68
C TYR A 22 -7.34 -11.71 -0.45
N ARG A 23 -8.24 -11.70 -1.43
CA ARG A 23 -8.29 -10.67 -2.46
C ARG A 23 -8.50 -9.41 -1.66
N ALA A 24 -7.41 -8.67 -1.46
CA ALA A 24 -7.43 -7.46 -0.67
C ALA A 24 -8.57 -6.59 -1.22
N ASP A 25 -9.52 -6.23 -0.36
CA ASP A 25 -10.62 -5.36 -0.75
C ASP A 25 -10.01 -4.03 -1.18
N VAL A 26 -10.11 -3.73 -2.48
CA VAL A 26 -9.51 -2.54 -3.11
C VAL A 26 -9.82 -1.26 -2.31
N PRO A 27 -11.07 -1.01 -1.89
CA PRO A 27 -11.40 0.12 -1.00
C PRO A 27 -10.59 0.17 0.30
N THR A 28 -10.52 -0.94 1.04
CA THR A 28 -9.72 -1.02 2.27
C THR A 28 -8.23 -0.79 1.99
N ALA A 29 -7.69 -1.41 0.94
CA ALA A 29 -6.29 -1.25 0.57
C ALA A 29 -5.95 0.21 0.17
N VAL A 30 -6.83 0.89 -0.57
CA VAL A 30 -6.65 2.32 -0.88
C VAL A 30 -6.68 3.17 0.39
N HIS A 31 -7.65 2.92 1.28
CA HIS A 31 -7.76 3.65 2.54
C HIS A 31 -6.50 3.50 3.41
N ASN A 32 -5.98 2.27 3.54
CA ASN A 32 -4.78 2.01 4.31
C ASN A 32 -3.54 2.67 3.70
N LEU A 33 -3.38 2.63 2.37
CA LEU A 33 -2.28 3.31 1.68
C LEU A 33 -2.33 4.84 1.89
N ILE A 34 -3.51 5.46 1.78
CA ILE A 34 -3.69 6.90 2.03
C ILE A 34 -3.35 7.23 3.48
N ARG A 35 -3.73 6.38 4.43
CA ARG A 35 -3.37 6.54 5.85
C ARG A 35 -1.85 6.46 6.06
N ALA A 36 -1.19 5.45 5.49
CA ALA A 36 0.26 5.28 5.59
C ALA A 36 1.01 6.48 4.99
N MET A 37 0.58 6.95 3.82
CA MET A 37 1.10 8.17 3.19
C MET A 37 0.98 9.40 4.11
N LYS A 38 -0.20 9.63 4.70
CA LYS A 38 -0.40 10.75 5.64
C LYS A 38 0.49 10.62 6.88
N SER A 39 0.63 9.41 7.42
CA SER A 39 1.51 9.14 8.58
C SER A 39 2.97 9.43 8.26
N MET A 40 3.45 9.09 7.07
CA MET A 40 4.80 9.39 6.62
C MET A 40 5.02 10.91 6.49
N GLN A 41 4.10 11.63 5.85
CA GLN A 41 4.16 13.10 5.75
C GLN A 41 4.16 13.78 7.12
N GLU A 42 3.32 13.30 8.04
CA GLU A 42 3.26 13.85 9.40
C GLU A 42 4.54 13.58 10.18
N THR A 43 5.07 12.36 10.09
CA THR A 43 6.31 11.98 10.77
C THR A 43 7.51 12.76 10.23
N LEU A 44 7.55 13.08 8.93
CA LEU A 44 8.54 14.00 8.35
C LEU A 44 8.44 15.42 8.93
N ARG A 45 7.22 15.95 9.13
CA ARG A 45 7.04 17.26 9.77
C ARG A 45 7.55 17.23 11.21
N LEU A 46 7.21 16.20 11.97
CA LEU A 46 7.72 16.02 13.35
C LEU A 46 9.24 15.88 13.37
N TRP A 47 9.82 15.13 12.44
CA TRP A 47 11.27 14.98 12.30
C TRP A 47 11.94 16.35 12.08
N SER A 48 11.39 17.19 11.20
CA SER A 48 11.96 18.51 10.90
C SER A 48 12.04 19.47 12.10
N ILE A 49 11.27 19.20 13.16
CA ILE A 49 11.27 19.97 14.41
C ILE A 49 11.81 19.14 15.59
N ASN A 50 12.61 18.11 15.30
CA ASN A 50 13.25 17.21 16.28
C ASN A 50 12.26 16.48 17.21
N GLN A 51 11.02 16.24 16.75
CA GLN A 51 9.97 15.49 17.48
C GLN A 51 9.76 14.06 16.95
N ALA A 52 10.49 13.65 15.92
CA ALA A 52 10.57 12.27 15.46
C ALA A 52 11.99 11.94 15.02
N THR A 53 12.38 10.68 15.16
CA THR A 53 13.69 10.20 14.72
C THR A 53 13.65 9.77 13.24
N PRO A 54 14.79 9.77 12.53
CA PRO A 54 14.86 9.28 11.15
C PRO A 54 14.43 7.80 11.02
N GLU A 55 14.65 6.97 12.05
CA GLU A 55 14.19 5.57 12.08
C GLU A 55 12.66 5.52 12.04
N ARG A 56 11.98 6.39 12.78
CA ARG A 56 10.51 6.44 12.78
C ARG A 56 9.94 6.85 11.41
N VAL A 57 10.62 7.74 10.69
CA VAL A 57 10.25 8.08 9.30
C VAL A 57 10.46 6.87 8.39
N SER A 58 11.56 6.15 8.57
CA SER A 58 11.89 4.95 7.81
C SER A 58 10.88 3.82 8.04
N ASP A 59 10.41 3.64 9.28
CA ASP A 59 9.34 2.69 9.64
C ASP A 59 8.03 3.05 8.94
N CYS A 60 7.66 4.35 8.92
CA CYS A 60 6.48 4.80 8.19
C CYS A 60 6.61 4.55 6.68
N TYR A 61 7.79 4.74 6.09
CA TYR A 61 8.05 4.40 4.69
C TYR A 61 7.94 2.89 4.43
N MET A 62 8.44 2.05 5.34
CA MET A 62 8.29 0.60 5.24
C MET A 62 6.82 0.18 5.26
N GLN A 63 6.02 0.74 6.18
CA GLN A 63 4.57 0.50 6.21
C GLN A 63 3.88 0.97 4.92
N PHE A 64 4.25 2.16 4.40
CA PHE A 64 3.77 2.62 3.10
C PHE A 64 4.07 1.60 1.98
N GLY A 65 5.27 1.03 1.96
CA GLY A 65 5.64 -0.02 0.99
C GLY A 65 4.80 -1.29 1.11
N VAL A 66 4.45 -1.71 2.33
CA VAL A 66 3.55 -2.85 2.58
C VAL A 66 2.14 -2.57 2.02
N GLU A 67 1.57 -1.41 2.32
CA GLU A 67 0.26 -1.03 1.80
C GLU A 67 0.27 -0.84 0.28
N PHE A 68 1.37 -0.32 -0.26
CA PHE A 68 1.56 -0.15 -1.71
C PHE A 68 1.53 -1.51 -2.42
N ASN A 69 2.26 -2.51 -1.91
CA ASN A 69 2.22 -3.86 -2.47
C ASN A 69 0.83 -4.50 -2.33
N THR A 70 0.12 -4.21 -1.24
CA THR A 70 -1.23 -4.72 -1.01
C THR A 70 -2.21 -4.16 -2.06
N ILE A 71 -2.15 -2.86 -2.36
CA ILE A 71 -3.03 -2.27 -3.37
C ILE A 71 -2.67 -2.71 -4.79
N VAL A 72 -1.38 -2.88 -5.10
CA VAL A 72 -0.92 -3.39 -6.40
C VAL A 72 -1.52 -4.77 -6.66
N ARG A 73 -1.36 -5.70 -5.72
CA ARG A 73 -1.96 -7.04 -5.80
C ARG A 73 -3.48 -7.00 -5.88
N ALA A 74 -4.11 -6.07 -5.17
CA ALA A 74 -5.56 -5.91 -5.21
C ALA A 74 -6.05 -5.54 -6.62
N PHE A 75 -5.40 -4.60 -7.31
CA PHE A 75 -5.75 -4.21 -8.67
C PHE A 75 -5.42 -5.29 -9.71
N GLU A 76 -4.26 -5.92 -9.59
CA GLU A 76 -3.84 -7.02 -10.48
C GLU A 76 -4.81 -8.21 -10.43
N GLY A 77 -5.43 -8.46 -9.27
CA GLY A 77 -6.49 -9.47 -9.12
C GLY A 77 -7.76 -9.20 -9.95
N TYR A 78 -7.90 -8.02 -10.54
CA TYR A 78 -8.96 -7.61 -11.47
C TYR A 78 -8.42 -7.29 -12.88
N ASP A 79 -7.21 -7.76 -13.22
CA ASP A 79 -6.54 -7.49 -14.50
C ASP A 79 -6.33 -5.98 -14.79
N ILE A 80 -6.21 -5.17 -13.74
CA ILE A 80 -5.94 -3.73 -13.86
C ILE A 80 -4.43 -3.50 -13.77
N PRO A 81 -3.78 -3.01 -14.84
CA PRO A 81 -2.33 -2.81 -14.85
C PRO A 81 -1.91 -1.71 -13.87
N THR A 82 -0.75 -1.91 -13.21
CA THR A 82 -0.22 -1.00 -12.18
C THR A 82 1.17 -0.44 -12.46
N ASN A 83 1.71 -0.69 -13.66
CA ASN A 83 3.08 -0.32 -14.06
C ASN A 83 3.41 1.16 -13.86
N ASP A 84 2.45 2.06 -14.07
CA ASP A 84 2.58 3.51 -13.87
C ASP A 84 2.80 3.92 -12.41
N LEU A 85 2.53 3.03 -11.45
CA LEU A 85 2.76 3.30 -10.03
C LEU A 85 4.13 2.82 -9.54
N HIS A 86 4.77 1.87 -10.22
CA HIS A 86 5.91 1.11 -9.68
C HIS A 86 7.17 1.95 -9.48
N THR A 87 7.28 3.10 -10.13
CA THR A 87 8.40 4.04 -9.97
C THR A 87 8.31 4.85 -8.68
N ILE A 88 7.11 5.01 -8.11
CA ILE A 88 6.84 5.91 -7.00
C ILE A 88 7.58 5.51 -5.71
N PRO A 89 7.59 4.22 -5.28
CA PRO A 89 8.32 3.83 -4.07
C PRO A 89 9.82 4.12 -4.18
N ALA A 90 10.42 3.85 -5.33
CA ALA A 90 11.84 4.12 -5.56
C ALA A 90 12.15 5.63 -5.51
N GLY A 91 11.31 6.47 -6.14
CA GLY A 91 11.44 7.92 -6.04
C GLY A 91 11.32 8.41 -4.60
N LEU A 92 10.31 7.95 -3.86
CA LEU A 92 10.11 8.34 -2.45
C LEU A 92 11.30 7.93 -1.59
N ARG A 93 11.83 6.72 -1.79
CA ARG A 93 13.02 6.25 -1.09
C ARG A 93 14.19 7.21 -1.30
N SER A 94 14.51 7.55 -2.54
CA SER A 94 15.61 8.45 -2.86
C SER A 94 15.43 9.83 -2.20
N SER A 95 14.24 10.43 -2.29
CA SER A 95 13.97 11.72 -1.65
C SER A 95 14.08 11.65 -0.13
N LEU A 96 13.62 10.56 0.48
CA LEU A 96 13.69 10.34 1.92
C LEU A 96 15.13 10.10 2.39
N GLU A 97 15.91 9.28 1.68
CA GLU A 97 17.31 9.01 2.01
C GLU A 97 18.14 10.30 1.96
N ASN A 98 17.93 11.15 0.95
CA ASN A 98 18.59 12.46 0.88
C ASN A 98 18.12 13.39 1.99
N CYS A 99 16.81 13.47 2.26
CA CYS A 99 16.27 14.34 3.30
C CYS A 99 16.73 13.96 4.71
N LEU A 100 16.74 12.67 5.04
CA LEU A 100 17.13 12.16 6.36
C LEU A 100 18.65 12.11 6.55
N GLY A 101 19.44 12.33 5.49
CA GLY A 101 20.88 12.54 5.57
C GLY A 101 21.29 13.93 6.07
N GLU A 102 20.36 14.88 6.08
CA GLU A 102 20.56 16.24 6.61
C GLU A 102 20.27 16.32 8.12
N ASP A 103 20.75 17.40 8.75
CA ASP A 103 20.32 17.75 10.10
C ASP A 103 18.81 18.10 10.14
N PRO A 104 18.04 17.58 11.12
CA PRO A 104 16.60 17.80 11.17
C PRO A 104 16.26 19.29 11.32
N SER A 105 15.66 19.86 10.28
CA SER A 105 15.23 21.26 10.25
C SER A 105 14.07 21.48 9.28
N PRO A 106 13.23 22.51 9.50
CA PRO A 106 12.17 22.86 8.55
C PRO A 106 12.73 23.26 7.18
N TYR A 107 13.94 23.85 7.16
CA TYR A 107 14.65 24.20 5.94
C TYR A 107 15.04 22.96 5.14
N ALA A 108 15.71 21.98 5.77
CA ALA A 108 16.05 20.71 5.12
C ALA A 108 14.81 20.05 4.52
N LEU A 109 13.73 19.93 5.31
CA LEU A 109 12.47 19.36 4.82
C LEU A 109 11.94 20.13 3.59
N SER A 110 11.98 21.47 3.61
CA SER A 110 11.46 22.31 2.52
C SER A 110 12.17 22.10 1.18
N LEU A 111 13.45 21.69 1.19
CA LEU A 111 14.22 21.40 -0.03
C LEU A 111 13.69 20.14 -0.76
N TYR A 112 13.24 19.14 -0.01
CA TYR A 112 12.80 17.84 -0.55
C TYR A 112 11.27 17.74 -0.71
N MET A 113 10.50 18.61 -0.05
CA MET A 113 9.04 18.66 -0.18
C MET A 113 8.48 18.83 -1.60
N PRO A 114 9.12 19.53 -2.56
CA PRO A 114 8.63 19.60 -3.94
C PRO A 114 8.57 18.22 -4.60
N GLU A 115 9.65 17.44 -4.51
CA GLU A 115 9.75 16.11 -5.11
C GLU A 115 8.82 15.10 -4.41
N ILE A 116 8.83 15.09 -3.07
CA ILE A 116 7.93 14.23 -2.29
C ILE A 116 6.46 14.53 -2.63
N ARG A 117 6.06 15.81 -2.73
CA ARG A 117 4.68 16.17 -3.09
C ARG A 117 4.33 15.75 -4.51
N GLN A 118 5.26 15.85 -5.46
CA GLN A 118 5.04 15.39 -6.82
C GLN A 118 4.78 13.88 -6.87
N LEU A 119 5.63 13.07 -6.25
CA LEU A 119 5.49 11.61 -6.21
C LEU A 119 4.17 11.17 -5.55
N LEU A 120 3.78 11.85 -4.47
CA LEU A 120 2.50 11.57 -3.80
C LEU A 120 1.29 12.03 -4.63
N TYR A 121 1.41 13.12 -5.39
CA TYR A 121 0.39 13.53 -6.33
C TYR A 121 0.21 12.51 -7.46
N GLU A 122 1.32 12.05 -8.06
CA GLU A 122 1.33 11.00 -9.10
C GLU A 122 0.66 9.71 -8.59
N LEU A 123 0.97 9.31 -7.35
CA LEU A 123 0.32 8.18 -6.68
C LEU A 123 -1.20 8.35 -6.62
N LEU A 124 -1.67 9.50 -6.13
CA LEU A 124 -3.10 9.76 -5.97
C LEU A 124 -3.83 9.78 -7.31
N GLN A 125 -3.23 10.35 -8.36
CA GLN A 125 -3.82 10.32 -9.70
C GLN A 125 -3.90 8.89 -10.25
N GLY A 126 -2.82 8.11 -10.14
CA GLY A 126 -2.78 6.74 -10.60
C GLY A 126 -3.76 5.84 -9.84
N LEU A 127 -3.89 6.00 -8.51
CA LEU A 127 -4.90 5.32 -7.70
C LEU A 127 -6.32 5.69 -8.14
N ARG A 128 -6.62 6.98 -8.35
CA ARG A 128 -7.95 7.43 -8.79
C ARG A 128 -8.33 6.82 -10.15
N SER A 129 -7.39 6.79 -11.09
CA SER A 129 -7.59 6.17 -12.40
C SER A 129 -7.91 4.67 -12.27
N LYS A 130 -7.16 3.95 -11.44
CA LYS A 130 -7.37 2.51 -11.20
C LYS A 130 -8.66 2.21 -10.45
N GLN A 131 -9.04 3.03 -9.47
CA GLN A 131 -10.33 2.90 -8.80
C GLN A 131 -11.50 3.10 -9.77
N HIS A 132 -11.37 3.97 -10.77
CA HIS A 132 -12.36 4.08 -11.83
C HIS A 132 -12.43 2.81 -12.70
N ALA A 133 -11.29 2.24 -13.09
CA ALA A 133 -11.25 0.97 -13.81
C ALA A 133 -11.83 -0.19 -12.98
N TRP A 134 -11.48 -0.29 -11.70
CA TRP A 134 -11.98 -1.30 -10.77
C TRP A 134 -13.49 -1.23 -10.58
N ARG A 135 -14.09 -0.04 -10.50
CA ARG A 135 -15.55 0.09 -10.44
C ARG A 135 -16.24 -0.49 -11.68
N ARG A 136 -15.67 -0.26 -12.86
CA ARG A 136 -16.18 -0.84 -14.12
C ARG A 136 -16.05 -2.36 -14.14
N ALA A 137 -14.93 -2.89 -13.66
CA ALA A 137 -14.65 -4.32 -13.67
C ALA A 137 -15.42 -5.11 -12.58
N SER A 138 -15.63 -4.52 -11.41
CA SER A 138 -16.25 -5.18 -10.25
C SER A 138 -17.78 -5.15 -10.25
N GLY A 139 -18.41 -4.37 -11.13
CA GLY A 139 -19.87 -4.17 -11.15
C GLY A 139 -20.41 -3.51 -9.87
N ARG A 140 -19.54 -2.99 -8.99
CA ARG A 140 -19.95 -2.29 -7.76
C ARG A 140 -20.45 -0.88 -8.10
N PRO A 141 -21.54 -0.41 -7.47
CA PRO A 141 -21.99 0.98 -7.62
C PRO A 141 -20.91 1.95 -7.12
N PRO A 142 -20.90 3.21 -7.62
CA PRO A 142 -19.88 4.18 -7.28
C PRO A 142 -19.82 4.39 -5.76
N MET A 143 -18.66 4.13 -5.15
CA MET A 143 -18.37 4.59 -3.80
C MET A 143 -18.40 6.12 -3.81
N VAL A 144 -19.40 6.69 -3.15
CA VAL A 144 -19.40 8.08 -2.74
C VAL A 144 -18.35 8.17 -1.64
N LEU A 145 -17.14 8.61 -2.00
CA LEU A 145 -16.20 9.09 -0.98
C LEU A 145 -16.91 10.25 -0.28
N PRO A 146 -17.06 10.24 1.06
CA PRO A 146 -17.61 11.39 1.75
C PRO A 146 -16.68 12.58 1.50
N TYR A 147 -17.11 13.43 0.58
CA TYR A 147 -16.55 14.74 0.34
C TYR A 147 -17.12 15.63 1.45
N GLN A 148 -16.57 15.52 2.66
CA GLN A 148 -16.85 16.45 3.74
C GLN A 148 -15.72 16.35 4.78
N LEU A 149 -14.69 17.15 4.54
CA LEU A 149 -13.98 17.85 5.61
C LEU A 149 -14.73 19.18 5.76
N ASP A 150 -15.63 19.22 6.73
CA ASP A 150 -15.86 20.46 7.49
C ASP A 150 -14.79 20.48 8.59
#